data_AF-A0A090I2W4-F1
#
_entry.id   AF-A0A090I2W4-F1
#
_cell.length_a   1.000
_cell.length_b   1.000
_cell.length_c   1.000
_cell.angle_alpha   90.00
_cell.angle_beta   90.00
_cell.angle_gamma   90.00
#
_symmetry.space_group_name_H-M   'P 1'
#
loop_
_entity.id
_entity.type
_entity.pdbx_description
1 polymer ?
#
loop_
_entity_poly.entity_id
_entity_poly.type
_entity_poly.pdbx_seq_one_letter_code
_entity_poly.pdbx_strand_id
1 'polypeptide(L)'
;MDKIRFKQAQELLKEAGQSKTGSEKMKTPREGTINSLTYAEIMKSIIETEEFIYSSRPTHKLLQEDAEEFCGRLVDIRNKIDDILVEFGVLEKEDVEEKVGKLSERFIILTSKGNFKKIITRWGVEPQRIVVAGVPLEAEDMRILNPKIPETALEPIKKKISHVKNDISRKMEQLGVQEILVVVENDKSGELLAKRAVDLYEAKVMKRDNLKDVDILEFRKILEG
;
A
#
# COMPACT_ATOMS: atom_id res chain seq x y z
N MET A 1 -42.86 16.16 23.33
CA MET A 1 -41.82 15.19 22.89
C MET A 1 -41.11 15.64 21.62
N ASP A 2 -41.76 16.38 20.72
CA ASP A 2 -41.19 16.69 19.40
C ASP A 2 -40.00 17.64 19.41
N LYS A 3 -39.95 18.63 20.31
CA LYS A 3 -38.80 19.57 20.38
C LYS A 3 -37.45 18.89 20.70
N ILE A 4 -37.48 17.78 21.45
CA ILE A 4 -36.26 17.01 21.77
C ILE A 4 -35.80 16.24 20.55
N ARG A 5 -36.73 15.61 19.83
CA ARG A 5 -36.42 14.90 18.58
C ARG A 5 -35.96 15.84 17.47
N PHE A 6 -36.54 17.03 17.36
CA PHE A 6 -36.06 18.06 16.44
C PHE A 6 -34.63 18.52 16.78
N LYS A 7 -34.32 18.70 18.07
CA LYS A 7 -32.98 19.10 18.50
C LYS A 7 -31.94 18.01 18.26
N GLN A 8 -32.29 16.75 18.55
CA GLN A 8 -31.46 15.58 18.24
C GLN A 8 -31.27 15.39 16.73
N ALA A 9 -32.31 15.58 15.92
CA ALA A 9 -32.20 15.52 14.47
C ALA A 9 -31.32 16.67 13.93
N GLN A 10 -31.40 17.86 14.53
CA GLN A 10 -30.53 18.98 14.19
C GLN A 10 -29.06 18.71 14.54
N GLU A 11 -28.80 18.12 15.71
CA GLU A 11 -27.45 17.72 16.13
C GLU A 11 -26.90 16.63 15.21
N LEU A 12 -27.69 15.60 14.91
CA LEU A 12 -27.29 14.53 13.98
C LEU A 12 -27.05 15.04 12.57
N LEU A 13 -27.86 16.00 12.08
CA LEU A 13 -27.63 16.64 10.77
C LEU A 13 -26.40 17.55 10.79
N LYS A 14 -26.08 18.17 11.93
CA LYS A 14 -24.89 19.00 12.10
C LYS A 14 -23.62 18.15 12.22
N GLU A 15 -23.69 16.99 12.86
CA GLU A 15 -22.62 16.00 12.92
C GLU A 15 -22.44 15.26 11.59
N ALA A 16 -23.52 14.96 10.87
CA ALA A 16 -23.46 14.35 9.54
C ALA A 16 -23.03 15.36 8.44
N GLY A 17 -23.36 16.64 8.62
CA GLY A 17 -22.98 17.75 7.73
C GLY A 17 -21.59 18.33 8.00
N GLN A 18 -20.99 18.02 9.16
CA GLN A 18 -19.55 18.07 9.29
C GLN A 18 -19.01 16.96 8.39
N SER A 19 -18.67 17.32 7.16
CA SER A 19 -17.89 16.43 6.31
C SER A 19 -16.73 15.91 7.15
N LYS A 20 -16.48 14.60 7.06
CA LYS A 20 -15.14 14.06 7.29
C LYS A 20 -14.17 14.61 6.23
N THR A 21 -14.13 15.93 6.02
CA THR A 21 -12.87 16.61 5.82
C THR A 21 -12.14 16.37 7.12
N GLY A 22 -11.37 15.28 7.19
CA GLY A 22 -10.19 15.30 8.02
C GLY A 22 -9.51 16.60 7.63
N SER A 23 -9.63 17.62 8.47
CA SER A 23 -8.90 18.84 8.26
C SER A 23 -7.45 18.39 8.36
N GLU A 24 -6.79 18.17 7.22
CA GLU A 24 -5.36 18.32 7.18
C GLU A 24 -5.12 19.70 7.76
N LYS A 25 -4.76 19.75 9.04
CA LYS A 25 -4.47 20.99 9.71
C LYS A 25 -3.21 21.49 9.02
N MET A 26 -3.41 22.37 8.04
CA MET A 26 -2.31 23.04 7.35
C MET A 26 -1.41 23.61 8.43
N LYS A 27 -0.16 23.16 8.45
CA LYS A 27 0.81 23.59 9.43
C LYS A 27 1.29 24.99 9.08
N THR A 28 1.84 25.69 10.07
CA THR A 28 2.50 26.97 9.82
C THR A 28 3.65 26.76 8.83
N PRO A 29 3.72 27.55 7.74
CA PRO A 29 4.81 27.45 6.77
C PRO A 29 6.18 27.63 7.43
N ARG A 30 7.18 26.94 6.90
CA ARG A 30 8.59 27.02 7.30
C ARG A 30 9.45 27.51 6.14
N GLU A 31 10.73 27.76 6.38
CA GLU A 31 11.70 28.03 5.31
C GLU A 31 11.74 26.83 4.34
N GLY A 32 11.77 27.13 3.04
CA GLY A 32 11.76 26.14 1.95
C GLY A 32 12.14 26.81 0.64
N THR A 33 12.36 26.01 -0.41
CA THR A 33 12.79 26.52 -1.72
C THR A 33 11.67 26.40 -2.75
N ILE A 34 11.28 27.51 -3.39
CA ILE A 34 10.30 27.45 -4.48
C ILE A 34 10.91 26.69 -5.67
N ASN A 35 10.29 25.58 -6.07
CA ASN A 35 10.59 24.94 -7.34
C ASN A 35 9.93 25.75 -8.48
N SER A 36 10.72 26.62 -9.11
CA SER A 36 10.25 27.52 -10.17
C SER A 36 9.74 26.78 -11.42
N LEU A 37 10.25 25.58 -11.70
CA LEU A 37 9.79 24.75 -12.82
C LEU A 37 8.39 24.21 -12.55
N THR A 38 8.18 23.60 -11.38
CA THR A 38 6.85 23.12 -10.95
C THR A 38 5.83 24.26 -10.92
N TYR A 39 6.22 25.43 -10.41
CA TYR A 39 5.35 26.60 -10.40
C TYR A 39 5.00 27.09 -11.81
N ALA A 40 5.96 27.12 -12.74
CA ALA A 40 5.71 27.48 -14.14
C ALA A 40 4.76 26.50 -14.83
N GLU A 41 4.88 25.20 -14.54
CA GLU A 41 3.95 24.18 -15.06
C GLU A 41 2.53 24.37 -14.52
N ILE A 42 2.37 24.67 -13.22
CA ILE A 42 1.07 24.98 -12.62
C ILE A 42 0.42 26.16 -13.37
N MET A 43 1.18 27.25 -13.56
CA MET A 43 0.68 28.43 -14.26
C MET A 43 0.26 28.10 -15.69
N LYS A 44 1.06 27.30 -16.40
CA LYS A 44 0.72 26.85 -17.75
C LYS A 44 -0.60 26.07 -17.76
N SER A 45 -0.76 25.08 -16.86
CA SER A 45 -1.98 24.28 -16.78
C SER A 45 -3.21 25.11 -16.39
N ILE A 46 -3.06 26.12 -15.53
CA ILE A 46 -4.15 27.07 -15.20
C ILE A 46 -4.55 27.89 -16.43
N ILE A 47 -3.59 28.36 -17.23
CA ILE A 47 -3.88 29.08 -18.48
C ILE A 47 -4.62 28.17 -19.45
N GLU A 48 -4.21 26.91 -19.56
CA GLU A 48 -4.87 25.93 -20.42
C GLU A 48 -6.30 25.61 -19.96
N THR A 49 -6.61 25.69 -18.66
CA THR A 49 -8.00 25.52 -18.19
C THR A 49 -8.88 26.76 -18.44
N GLU A 50 -8.29 27.92 -18.74
CA GLU A 50 -9.02 29.13 -19.11
C GLU A 50 -9.82 28.95 -20.40
N GLU A 51 -9.39 28.08 -21.32
CA GLU A 51 -10.09 27.77 -22.57
C GLU A 51 -11.53 27.30 -22.31
N PHE A 52 -11.74 26.50 -21.27
CA PHE A 52 -13.07 26.04 -20.86
C PHE A 52 -13.97 27.19 -20.44
N ILE A 53 -13.43 28.29 -19.90
CA ILE A 53 -14.21 29.47 -19.55
C ILE A 53 -14.70 30.20 -20.79
N TYR A 54 -13.92 30.23 -21.87
CA TYR A 54 -14.33 30.85 -23.13
C TYR A 54 -15.28 29.97 -23.93
N SER A 55 -14.96 28.68 -24.08
CA SER A 55 -15.72 27.74 -24.91
C SER A 55 -17.11 27.45 -24.35
N SER A 56 -17.29 27.52 -23.03
CA SER A 56 -18.55 27.23 -22.36
C SER A 56 -19.50 28.43 -22.20
N ARG A 57 -19.12 29.61 -22.71
CA ARG A 57 -19.97 30.81 -22.64
C ARG A 57 -21.32 30.60 -23.35
N PRO A 58 -22.39 31.28 -22.89
CA PRO A 58 -22.43 32.15 -21.71
C PRO A 58 -22.76 31.39 -20.41
N THR A 59 -23.14 30.12 -20.50
CA THR A 59 -23.72 29.38 -19.37
C THR A 59 -22.70 28.72 -18.46
N HIS A 60 -21.48 28.53 -18.97
CA HIS A 60 -20.41 27.78 -18.32
C HIS A 60 -20.75 26.33 -18.01
N LYS A 61 -21.72 25.76 -18.73
CA LYS A 61 -22.11 24.36 -18.59
C LYS A 61 -21.21 23.49 -19.46
N LEU A 62 -20.45 22.61 -18.83
CA LEU A 62 -19.64 21.59 -19.49
C LEU A 62 -20.44 20.30 -19.66
N LEU A 63 -20.24 19.60 -20.79
CA LEU A 63 -20.72 18.24 -20.99
C LEU A 63 -19.79 17.25 -20.28
N GLN A 64 -20.16 15.98 -20.20
CA GLN A 64 -19.43 14.97 -19.42
C GLN A 64 -17.94 14.92 -19.76
N GLU A 65 -17.59 14.86 -21.05
CA GLU A 65 -16.20 14.79 -21.52
C GLU A 65 -15.40 16.04 -21.12
N ASP A 66 -15.92 17.24 -21.41
CA ASP A 66 -15.27 18.50 -21.02
C ASP A 66 -15.17 18.66 -19.50
N ALA A 67 -16.17 18.18 -18.75
CA ALA A 67 -16.19 18.24 -17.30
C ALA A 67 -15.13 17.30 -16.69
N GLU A 68 -14.97 16.10 -17.25
CA GLU A 68 -13.91 15.16 -16.86
C GLU A 68 -12.53 15.74 -17.16
N GLU A 69 -12.33 16.32 -18.34
CA GLU A 69 -11.05 16.93 -18.71
C GLU A 69 -10.73 18.14 -17.83
N PHE A 70 -11.67 19.07 -17.67
CA PHE A 70 -11.50 20.25 -16.84
C PHE A 70 -11.21 19.88 -15.38
N CYS A 71 -12.00 18.98 -14.79
CA CYS A 71 -11.80 18.54 -13.42
C CYS A 71 -10.48 17.77 -13.26
N GLY A 72 -10.11 16.93 -14.22
CA GLY A 72 -8.83 16.21 -14.21
C GLY A 72 -7.64 17.17 -14.15
N ARG A 73 -7.64 18.20 -15.01
CA ARG A 73 -6.61 19.25 -14.98
C ARG A 73 -6.57 20.02 -13.66
N LEU A 74 -7.72 20.31 -13.05
CA LEU A 74 -7.78 20.97 -11.73
C LEU A 74 -7.20 20.09 -10.61
N VAL A 75 -7.45 18.78 -10.65
CA VAL A 75 -6.86 17.82 -9.71
C VAL A 75 -5.35 17.76 -9.86
N ASP A 76 -4.84 17.74 -11.10
CA ASP A 76 -3.40 17.73 -11.35
C ASP A 76 -2.73 19.03 -10.88
N ILE A 77 -3.35 20.18 -11.13
CA ILE A 77 -2.90 21.48 -10.62
C ILE A 77 -2.84 21.45 -9.09
N ARG A 78 -3.89 20.95 -8.44
CA ARG A 78 -3.92 20.82 -6.97
C ARG A 78 -2.77 19.95 -6.47
N ASN A 79 -2.54 18.78 -7.07
CA ASN A 79 -1.46 17.89 -6.65
C ASN A 79 -0.08 18.57 -6.72
N LYS A 80 0.17 19.34 -7.79
CA LYS A 80 1.42 20.11 -7.92
C LYS A 80 1.52 21.25 -6.90
N ILE A 81 0.39 21.89 -6.55
CA ILE A 81 0.34 22.88 -5.47
C ILE A 81 0.66 22.19 -4.14
N ASP A 82 0.08 21.01 -3.88
CA ASP A 82 0.31 20.24 -2.68
C ASP A 82 1.81 19.87 -2.54
N ASP A 83 2.49 19.49 -3.62
CA ASP A 83 3.95 19.25 -3.65
C ASP A 83 4.74 20.50 -3.23
N ILE A 84 4.34 21.70 -3.69
CA ILE A 84 4.96 22.96 -3.25
C ILE A 84 4.69 23.17 -1.76
N LEU A 85 3.47 22.95 -1.29
CA LEU A 85 3.11 23.13 0.12
C LEU A 85 3.84 22.16 1.06
N VAL A 86 4.18 20.96 0.58
CA VAL A 86 5.03 20.00 1.30
C VAL A 86 6.44 20.56 1.54
N GLU A 87 7.03 21.24 0.55
CA GLU A 87 8.36 21.85 0.67
C GLU A 87 8.41 22.94 1.75
N PHE A 88 7.30 23.67 1.94
CA PHE A 88 7.16 24.66 3.02
C PHE A 88 6.64 24.05 4.33
N GLY A 89 6.51 22.72 4.41
CA GLY A 89 6.03 21.99 5.57
C GLY A 89 4.58 22.31 5.96
N VAL A 90 3.81 22.91 5.04
CA VAL A 90 2.40 23.28 5.21
C VAL A 90 1.53 22.04 5.13
N LEU A 91 1.84 21.14 4.19
CA LEU A 91 1.28 19.80 4.10
C LEU A 91 2.34 18.77 4.50
N GLU A 92 1.88 17.66 5.07
CA GLU A 92 2.72 16.47 5.21
C GLU A 92 2.60 15.67 3.92
N LYS A 93 3.74 15.26 3.34
CA LYS A 93 3.72 14.24 2.30
C LYS A 93 3.13 12.98 2.93
N GLU A 94 2.13 12.36 2.30
CA GLU A 94 1.66 11.05 2.78
C GLU A 94 2.86 10.10 2.75
N ASP A 95 3.39 9.77 3.93
CA ASP A 95 4.50 8.85 4.05
C ASP A 95 3.96 7.45 3.76
N VAL A 96 4.04 7.07 2.48
CA VAL A 96 3.57 5.77 2.00
C VAL A 96 4.31 4.63 2.71
N GLU A 97 5.57 4.85 3.09
CA GLU A 97 6.37 3.89 3.85
C GLU A 97 5.80 3.73 5.27
N GLU A 98 5.52 4.83 5.97
CA GLU A 98 4.88 4.80 7.29
C GLU A 98 3.50 4.13 7.24
N LYS A 99 2.72 4.43 6.18
CA LYS A 99 1.40 3.84 6.00
C LYS A 99 1.46 2.35 5.70
N VAL A 100 2.38 1.91 4.84
CA VAL A 100 2.66 0.49 4.62
C VAL A 100 3.10 -0.17 5.92
N GLY A 101 3.98 0.48 6.70
CA GLY A 101 4.41 0.01 8.02
C GLY A 101 3.20 -0.32 8.89
N LYS A 102 2.32 0.65 9.13
CA LYS A 102 1.09 0.48 9.92
C LYS A 102 0.17 -0.61 9.36
N LEU A 103 -0.08 -0.62 8.05
CA LEU A 103 -0.95 -1.62 7.41
C LEU A 103 -0.38 -3.04 7.49
N SER A 104 0.95 -3.16 7.52
CA SER A 104 1.66 -4.44 7.60
C SER A 104 1.68 -5.03 9.02
N GLU A 105 1.34 -4.26 10.06
CA GLU A 105 1.37 -4.72 11.45
C GLU A 105 0.42 -5.89 11.73
N ARG A 106 -0.63 -6.05 10.93
CA ARG A 106 -1.56 -7.18 11.03
C ARG A 106 -1.07 -8.45 10.34
N PHE A 107 0.10 -8.43 9.69
CA PHE A 107 0.62 -9.57 8.94
C PHE A 107 1.98 -10.04 9.45
N ILE A 108 2.19 -11.35 9.37
CA ILE A 108 3.52 -11.92 9.17
C ILE A 108 3.76 -12.05 7.67
N ILE A 109 4.86 -11.48 7.17
CA ILE A 109 5.22 -11.55 5.75
C ILE A 109 6.09 -12.78 5.50
N LEU A 110 5.64 -13.68 4.65
CA LEU A 110 6.37 -14.87 4.24
C LEU A 110 6.91 -14.70 2.82
N THR A 111 8.21 -14.95 2.62
CA THR A 111 8.84 -14.80 1.29
C THR A 111 9.86 -15.90 1.02
N SER A 112 10.18 -16.18 -0.25
CA SER A 112 11.02 -17.32 -0.64
C SER A 112 12.52 -17.01 -0.70
N LYS A 113 12.92 -15.74 -0.83
CA LYS A 113 14.33 -15.34 -1.05
C LYS A 113 14.73 -14.16 -0.15
N GLY A 114 15.99 -14.14 0.28
CA GLY A 114 16.50 -13.10 1.18
C GLY A 114 16.63 -11.70 0.54
N ASN A 115 16.75 -11.62 -0.79
CA ASN A 115 16.71 -10.34 -1.51
C ASN A 115 15.31 -9.68 -1.42
N PHE A 116 14.23 -10.47 -1.40
CA PHE A 116 12.87 -9.95 -1.24
C PHE A 116 12.66 -9.34 0.12
N LYS A 117 13.26 -9.91 1.19
CA LYS A 117 13.26 -9.26 2.51
C LYS A 117 13.76 -7.81 2.45
N LYS A 118 14.82 -7.54 1.68
CA LYS A 118 15.34 -6.16 1.53
C LYS A 118 14.35 -5.24 0.81
N ILE A 119 13.69 -5.75 -0.23
CA ILE A 119 12.67 -4.99 -0.97
C ILE A 119 11.47 -4.67 -0.07
N ILE A 120 10.98 -5.67 0.66
CA ILE A 120 9.83 -5.55 1.55
C ILE A 120 10.13 -4.61 2.74
N THR A 121 11.34 -4.69 3.32
CA THR A 121 11.78 -3.73 4.35
C THR A 121 11.86 -2.31 3.80
N ARG A 122 12.35 -2.11 2.56
CA ARG A 122 12.38 -0.80 1.91
C ARG A 122 10.98 -0.24 1.64
N TRP A 123 9.95 -1.08 1.59
CA TRP A 123 8.56 -0.63 1.53
C TRP A 123 7.99 -0.21 2.88
N GLY A 124 8.74 -0.33 3.99
CA GLY A 124 8.30 0.10 5.32
C GLY A 124 7.89 -1.02 6.26
N VAL A 125 7.99 -2.29 5.84
CA VAL A 125 7.68 -3.43 6.71
C VAL A 125 8.82 -3.69 7.67
N GLU A 126 8.50 -3.78 8.96
CA GLU A 126 9.48 -4.09 10.00
C GLU A 126 10.17 -5.45 9.75
N PRO A 127 11.51 -5.53 9.79
CA PRO A 127 12.25 -6.78 9.54
C PRO A 127 11.87 -7.95 10.44
N GLN A 128 11.37 -7.66 11.64
CA GLN A 128 10.90 -8.66 12.61
C GLN A 128 9.61 -9.37 12.18
N ARG A 129 8.86 -8.79 11.25
CA ARG A 129 7.61 -9.36 10.71
C ARG A 129 7.84 -10.25 9.49
N ILE A 130 9.07 -10.26 8.95
CA ILE A 130 9.40 -10.97 7.72
C ILE A 130 10.08 -12.31 8.04
N VAL A 131 9.51 -13.40 7.51
CA VAL A 131 10.07 -14.75 7.51
C VAL A 131 10.53 -15.10 6.09
N VAL A 132 11.78 -15.56 5.97
CA VAL A 132 12.34 -16.02 4.69
C VAL A 132 12.38 -17.55 4.68
N ALA A 133 11.49 -18.15 3.90
CA ALA A 133 11.43 -19.58 3.66
C ALA A 133 12.25 -19.96 2.42
N GLY A 134 13.53 -20.27 2.63
CA GLY A 134 14.41 -20.79 1.56
C GLY A 134 14.13 -22.26 1.17
N VAL A 135 13.09 -22.86 1.72
CA VAL A 135 12.60 -24.23 1.45
C VAL A 135 11.06 -24.21 1.47
N PRO A 136 10.39 -25.17 0.81
CA PRO A 136 8.94 -25.37 0.92
C PRO A 136 8.49 -25.62 2.36
N LEU A 137 7.19 -25.52 2.63
CA LEU A 137 6.64 -25.80 3.96
C LEU A 137 6.34 -27.30 4.21
N GLU A 138 6.49 -28.13 3.18
CA GLU A 138 6.37 -29.60 3.26
C GLU A 138 7.56 -30.28 2.58
N ALA A 139 7.97 -31.43 3.11
CA ALA A 139 9.18 -32.11 2.64
C ALA A 139 8.98 -32.73 1.25
N GLU A 140 7.76 -33.15 0.96
CA GLU A 140 7.32 -33.75 -0.29
C GLU A 140 7.49 -32.79 -1.46
N ASP A 141 7.21 -31.50 -1.23
CA ASP A 141 7.34 -30.44 -2.23
C ASP A 141 8.80 -30.23 -2.68
N MET A 142 9.79 -30.64 -1.87
CA MET A 142 11.18 -30.61 -2.31
C MET A 142 11.46 -31.56 -3.47
N ARG A 143 10.72 -32.66 -3.58
CA ARG A 143 10.83 -33.56 -4.73
C ARG A 143 10.21 -32.95 -5.99
N ILE A 144 9.28 -32.01 -5.86
CA ILE A 144 8.73 -31.25 -6.99
C ILE A 144 9.77 -30.26 -7.51
N LEU A 145 10.49 -29.58 -6.59
CA LEU A 145 11.56 -28.65 -6.95
C LEU A 145 12.82 -29.34 -7.47
N ASN A 146 13.19 -30.48 -6.87
CA ASN A 146 14.33 -31.28 -7.26
C ASN A 146 13.99 -32.78 -7.25
N PRO A 147 13.51 -33.33 -8.38
CA PRO A 147 13.09 -34.74 -8.47
C PRO A 147 14.20 -35.77 -8.21
N LYS A 148 15.47 -35.39 -8.35
CA LYS A 148 16.63 -36.26 -8.17
C LYS A 148 17.25 -36.16 -6.77
N ILE A 149 16.56 -35.52 -5.83
CA ILE A 149 17.10 -35.31 -4.49
C ILE A 149 17.29 -36.66 -3.75
N PRO A 150 18.48 -36.95 -3.21
CA PRO A 150 18.71 -38.15 -2.41
C PRO A 150 17.93 -38.11 -1.09
N GLU A 151 17.52 -39.27 -0.58
CA GLU A 151 16.77 -39.36 0.68
C GLU A 151 17.57 -38.81 1.87
N THR A 152 18.88 -39.00 1.86
CA THR A 152 19.80 -38.47 2.88
C THR A 152 19.83 -36.94 2.93
N ALA A 153 19.47 -36.25 1.84
CA ALA A 153 19.40 -34.80 1.79
C ALA A 153 18.05 -34.25 2.29
N LEU A 154 17.02 -35.09 2.43
CA LEU A 154 15.70 -34.66 2.94
C LEU A 154 15.70 -34.41 4.45
N GLU A 155 16.50 -35.14 5.23
CA GLU A 155 16.56 -34.96 6.69
C GLU A 155 16.99 -33.53 7.11
N PRO A 156 18.11 -32.97 6.57
CA PRO A 156 18.44 -31.56 6.79
C PRO A 156 17.36 -30.59 6.35
N ILE A 157 16.60 -30.92 5.30
CA ILE A 157 15.51 -30.07 4.80
C ILE A 157 14.33 -30.10 5.77
N LYS A 158 13.89 -31.27 6.24
CA LYS A 158 12.84 -31.39 7.27
C LYS A 158 13.15 -30.52 8.49
N LYS A 159 14.41 -30.50 8.93
CA LYS A 159 14.86 -29.62 10.01
C LYS A 159 14.71 -28.13 9.67
N LYS A 160 15.10 -27.71 8.46
CA LYS A 160 14.89 -26.32 7.97
C LYS A 160 13.41 -25.96 7.90
N ILE A 161 12.56 -26.87 7.42
CA ILE A 161 11.10 -26.68 7.36
C ILE A 161 10.55 -26.46 8.78
N SER A 162 10.95 -27.30 9.73
CA SER A 162 10.56 -27.15 11.13
C SER A 162 11.01 -25.80 11.70
N HIS A 163 12.25 -25.37 11.42
CA HIS A 163 12.72 -24.05 11.87
C HIS A 163 11.89 -22.90 11.30
N VAL A 164 11.48 -22.97 10.02
CA VAL A 164 10.62 -21.95 9.40
C VAL A 164 9.25 -21.93 10.07
N LYS A 165 8.61 -23.09 10.27
CA LYS A 165 7.29 -23.18 10.94
C LYS A 165 7.35 -22.67 12.39
N ASN A 166 8.42 -22.99 13.11
CA ASN A 166 8.65 -22.49 14.46
C ASN A 166 8.88 -20.98 14.47
N ASP A 167 9.60 -20.43 13.48
CA ASP A 167 9.81 -18.98 13.38
C ASP A 167 8.51 -18.23 13.09
N ILE A 168 7.67 -18.77 12.20
CA ILE A 168 6.31 -18.25 11.95
C ILE A 168 5.50 -18.24 13.25
N SER A 169 5.39 -19.41 13.91
CA SER A 169 4.58 -19.56 15.12
C SER A 169 5.06 -18.64 16.25
N ARG A 170 6.38 -18.57 16.46
CA ARG A 170 7.00 -17.68 17.44
C ARG A 170 6.69 -16.21 17.17
N LYS A 171 6.77 -15.77 15.91
CA LYS A 171 6.48 -14.37 15.54
C LYS A 171 5.00 -14.04 15.68
N MET A 172 4.12 -14.97 15.30
CA MET A 172 2.67 -14.82 15.50
C MET A 172 2.33 -14.62 16.97
N GLU A 173 2.93 -15.42 17.86
CA GLU A 173 2.75 -15.31 19.31
C GLU A 173 3.33 -13.99 19.86
N GLN A 174 4.59 -13.67 19.52
CA GLN A 174 5.28 -12.48 20.02
C GLN A 174 4.62 -11.17 19.58
N LEU A 175 4.06 -11.12 18.38
CA LEU A 175 3.45 -9.92 17.81
C LEU A 175 1.93 -9.88 17.99
N GLY A 176 1.31 -10.96 18.47
CA GLY A 176 -0.15 -11.06 18.61
C GLY A 176 -0.88 -11.06 17.27
N VAL A 177 -0.28 -11.64 16.23
CA VAL A 177 -0.77 -11.58 14.84
C VAL A 177 -1.16 -12.97 14.35
N GLN A 178 -2.29 -13.06 13.64
CA GLN A 178 -2.77 -14.32 13.07
C GLN A 178 -2.76 -14.37 11.53
N GLU A 179 -2.73 -13.22 10.84
CA GLU A 179 -2.73 -13.21 9.38
C GLU A 179 -1.32 -13.37 8.80
N ILE A 180 -1.20 -14.13 7.72
CA ILE A 180 0.02 -14.28 6.94
C ILE A 180 -0.22 -13.70 5.53
N LEU A 181 0.74 -12.91 5.05
CA LEU A 181 0.80 -12.47 3.66
C LEU A 181 2.05 -13.07 3.00
N VAL A 182 1.85 -13.88 1.97
CA VAL A 182 2.92 -14.46 1.17
C VAL A 182 3.27 -13.50 0.04
N VAL A 183 4.54 -13.08 -0.03
CA VAL A 183 5.07 -12.20 -1.09
C VAL A 183 6.15 -12.94 -1.85
N VAL A 184 5.84 -13.36 -3.08
CA VAL A 184 6.69 -14.23 -3.89
C VAL A 184 6.66 -13.88 -5.37
N GLU A 185 7.64 -14.38 -6.11
CA GLU A 185 7.62 -14.36 -7.57
C GLU A 185 6.78 -15.53 -8.14
N ASN A 186 6.34 -15.41 -9.40
CA ASN A 186 5.73 -16.47 -10.20
C ASN A 186 6.77 -17.51 -10.65
N ASP A 187 7.53 -18.06 -9.70
CA ASP A 187 8.41 -19.20 -9.92
C ASP A 187 7.90 -20.45 -9.17
N LYS A 188 8.38 -21.64 -9.56
CA LYS A 188 7.94 -22.91 -8.95
C LYS A 188 8.07 -22.92 -7.42
N SER A 189 9.09 -22.24 -6.89
CA SER A 189 9.33 -22.15 -5.45
C SER A 189 8.29 -21.28 -4.76
N GLY A 190 8.02 -20.10 -5.32
CA GLY A 190 7.01 -19.16 -4.87
C GLY A 190 5.60 -19.74 -4.95
N GLU A 191 5.27 -20.45 -6.02
CA GLU A 191 3.99 -21.12 -6.18
C GLU A 191 3.73 -22.18 -5.11
N LEU A 192 4.72 -23.04 -4.84
CA LEU A 192 4.61 -24.07 -3.80
C LEU A 192 4.50 -23.44 -2.41
N LEU A 193 5.33 -22.42 -2.12
CA LEU A 193 5.27 -21.70 -0.85
C LEU A 193 3.90 -21.07 -0.63
N ALA A 194 3.38 -20.36 -1.64
CA ALA A 194 2.06 -19.74 -1.60
C ALA A 194 0.95 -20.77 -1.39
N LYS A 195 0.96 -21.87 -2.14
CA LYS A 195 -0.03 -22.94 -2.01
C LYS A 195 -0.06 -23.51 -0.59
N ARG A 196 1.09 -23.90 -0.06
CA ARG A 196 1.16 -24.49 1.29
C ARG A 196 0.85 -23.50 2.40
N ALA A 197 1.20 -22.23 2.23
CA ALA A 197 0.85 -21.21 3.20
C ALA A 197 -0.65 -20.94 3.25
N VAL A 198 -1.34 -20.99 2.10
CA VAL A 198 -2.82 -20.97 2.05
C VAL A 198 -3.38 -22.19 2.77
N ASP A 199 -2.89 -23.39 2.45
CA ASP A 199 -3.40 -24.64 3.04
C ASP A 199 -3.20 -24.72 4.56
N LEU A 200 -2.07 -24.22 5.07
CA LEU A 200 -1.68 -24.35 6.49
C LEU A 200 -2.13 -23.17 7.36
N TYR A 201 -2.25 -21.97 6.79
CA TYR A 201 -2.39 -20.74 7.54
C TYR A 201 -3.43 -19.77 6.97
N GLU A 202 -4.22 -20.19 5.98
CA GLU A 202 -5.21 -19.33 5.29
C GLU A 202 -4.59 -18.02 4.77
N ALA A 203 -3.34 -18.10 4.34
CA ALA A 203 -2.55 -16.92 4.01
C ALA A 203 -3.10 -16.16 2.79
N LYS A 204 -3.01 -14.83 2.82
CA LYS A 204 -3.15 -13.98 1.62
C LYS A 204 -1.91 -14.12 0.75
N VAL A 205 -2.06 -13.99 -0.57
CA VAL A 205 -0.95 -14.20 -1.51
C VAL A 205 -0.82 -13.04 -2.48
N MET A 206 0.38 -12.48 -2.54
CA MET A 206 0.87 -11.60 -3.59
C MET A 206 1.87 -12.36 -4.46
N LYS A 207 1.53 -12.53 -5.75
CA LYS A 207 2.46 -13.08 -6.75
C LYS A 207 2.71 -12.07 -7.85
N ARG A 208 3.98 -11.97 -8.28
CA ARG A 208 4.40 -11.10 -9.39
C ARG A 208 5.50 -11.78 -10.20
N ASP A 209 5.67 -11.42 -11.46
CA ASP A 209 6.75 -12.01 -12.27
C ASP A 209 8.13 -11.55 -11.79
N ASN A 210 8.24 -10.28 -11.37
CA ASN A 210 9.45 -9.72 -10.79
C ASN A 210 9.10 -8.76 -9.64
N LEU A 211 9.49 -9.09 -8.42
CA LEU A 211 9.21 -8.25 -7.25
C LEU A 211 9.98 -6.92 -7.24
N LYS A 212 11.02 -6.78 -8.07
CA LYS A 212 11.76 -5.50 -8.19
C LYS A 212 10.98 -4.43 -8.93
N ASP A 213 10.03 -4.84 -9.77
CA ASP A 213 9.25 -3.93 -10.61
C ASP A 213 7.98 -3.45 -9.90
N VAL A 214 7.75 -3.92 -8.68
CA VAL A 214 6.61 -3.56 -7.84
C VAL A 214 6.86 -2.23 -7.14
N ASP A 215 5.93 -1.31 -7.33
CA ASP A 215 5.90 -0.03 -6.62
C ASP A 215 5.30 -0.17 -5.21
N ILE A 216 5.73 0.68 -4.28
CA ILE A 216 5.23 0.72 -2.92
C ILE A 216 3.72 1.01 -2.87
N LEU A 217 3.20 1.81 -3.80
CA LEU A 217 1.76 2.09 -3.92
C LEU A 217 0.96 0.84 -4.28
N GLU A 218 1.52 -0.04 -5.11
CA GLU A 218 0.90 -1.30 -5.46
C GLU A 218 0.90 -2.26 -4.26
N PHE A 219 2.03 -2.33 -3.53
CA PHE A 219 2.11 -3.13 -2.31
C PHE A 219 1.12 -2.63 -1.24
N ARG A 220 0.97 -1.31 -1.09
CA ARG A 220 -0.03 -0.70 -0.19
C ARG A 220 -1.45 -1.16 -0.51
N LYS A 221 -1.85 -1.16 -1.78
CA LYS A 221 -3.20 -1.61 -2.19
C LYS A 221 -3.48 -3.05 -1.78
N ILE A 222 -2.49 -3.93 -1.88
CA ILE A 222 -2.61 -5.34 -1.47
C ILE A 222 -2.79 -5.46 0.04
N LEU A 223 -2.13 -4.60 0.81
CA LEU A 223 -2.31 -4.56 2.25
C LEU A 223 -3.69 -4.02 2.63
N GLU A 224 -4.22 -3.03 1.92
CA GLU A 224 -5.54 -2.44 2.18
C GLU A 224 -6.68 -3.46 1.98
N GLY A 225 -6.54 -4.37 1.00
CA GLY A 225 -7.49 -5.46 0.72
C GLY A 225 -8.41 -5.15 -0.44
#